data_AF-A0A3D0NZ12-F1
#
_entry.id   AF-A0A3D0NZ12-F1
#
_cell.length_a   1.000
_cell.length_b   1.000
_cell.length_c   1.000
_cell.angle_alpha   90.00
_cell.angle_beta   90.00
_cell.angle_gamma   90.00
#
_symmetry.space_group_name_H-M   'P 1'
#
loop_
_entity.id
_entity.type
_entity.pdbx_description
1 polymer ?
#
loop_
_entity_poly.entity_id
_entity_poly.type
_entity_poly.pdbx_seq_one_letter_code
_entity_poly.pdbx_strand_id
1 'polypeptide(L)'
;MVKTLAKCIREYKVASIITPIFIIGEVILEVIIPYLMADLIDNGVDKGDMNYIWKLGLVLALVALASLVFSALAGKYGAVASAGFAKNLRHDMFYKIQQYSFANIDKFSAASLVTRMTTDVTNVQNSYQMILRMAFRAPFMMIFAMIMSFRVNASLSWIFVIFIPIIALALGIIIKFAHPVFTRVFKKYDKLNNVVQENLHGIRV
;
A
#
# COMPACT_ATOMS: atom_id res chain seq x y z
N MET A 1 -15.10 -5.47 -13.19
CA MET A 1 -13.63 -5.53 -13.18
C MET A 1 -13.06 -6.11 -11.89
N VAL A 2 -13.26 -5.48 -10.73
CA VAL A 2 -12.67 -5.96 -9.44
C VAL A 2 -13.10 -7.38 -9.07
N LYS A 3 -14.38 -7.74 -9.26
CA LYS A 3 -14.87 -9.12 -9.02
C LYS A 3 -14.23 -10.17 -9.94
N THR A 4 -13.85 -9.79 -11.17
CA THR A 4 -13.21 -10.69 -12.14
C THR A 4 -11.75 -10.90 -11.79
N LEU A 5 -11.05 -9.84 -11.38
CA LEU A 5 -9.69 -9.92 -10.88
C LEU A 5 -9.65 -10.70 -9.55
N ALA A 6 -10.57 -10.46 -8.62
CA ALA A 6 -10.64 -11.18 -7.35
C ALA A 6 -10.83 -12.70 -7.52
N LYS A 7 -11.42 -13.17 -8.62
CA LYS A 7 -11.49 -14.61 -8.95
C LYS A 7 -10.11 -15.22 -9.24
N CYS A 8 -9.12 -14.44 -9.68
CA CYS A 8 -7.76 -14.92 -9.97
C CYS A 8 -6.92 -15.17 -8.70
N ILE A 9 -7.37 -14.67 -7.54
CA ILE A 9 -6.70 -14.90 -6.24
C ILE A 9 -6.71 -16.39 -5.86
N ARG A 10 -7.71 -17.17 -6.35
CA ARG A 10 -7.89 -18.64 -6.20
C ARG A 10 -7.17 -19.25 -4.97
N GLU A 11 -6.01 -19.87 -5.18
CA GLU A 11 -5.24 -20.64 -4.21
C GLU A 11 -4.56 -19.77 -3.13
N TYR A 12 -4.36 -18.48 -3.40
CA TYR A 12 -3.66 -17.54 -2.52
C TYR A 12 -4.60 -16.73 -1.61
N LYS A 13 -5.87 -17.10 -1.53
CA LYS A 13 -6.86 -16.46 -0.64
C LYS A 13 -6.43 -16.49 0.82
N VAL A 14 -5.82 -17.59 1.26
CA VAL A 14 -5.34 -17.77 2.64
C VAL A 14 -4.22 -16.76 2.93
N ALA A 15 -3.20 -16.67 2.07
CA ALA A 15 -2.12 -15.69 2.21
C ALA A 15 -2.62 -14.23 2.13
N SER A 16 -3.63 -13.96 1.29
CA SER A 16 -4.26 -12.65 1.18
C SER A 16 -5.03 -12.22 2.42
N ILE A 17 -5.62 -13.14 3.19
CA ILE A 17 -6.36 -12.83 4.42
C ILE A 17 -5.39 -12.74 5.61
N ILE A 18 -4.39 -13.60 5.63
CA ILE A 18 -3.37 -13.64 6.67
C ILE A 18 -2.51 -12.36 6.66
N THR A 19 -2.26 -11.78 5.48
CA THR A 19 -1.43 -10.57 5.34
C THR A 19 -1.99 -9.37 6.12
N PRO A 20 -3.26 -8.94 5.94
CA PRO A 20 -3.88 -7.90 6.75
C PRO A 20 -3.84 -8.16 8.26
N ILE A 21 -4.03 -9.43 8.68
CA ILE A 21 -4.02 -9.79 10.10
C ILE A 21 -2.64 -9.54 10.72
N PHE A 22 -1.57 -9.96 10.04
CA PHE A 22 -0.20 -9.69 10.51
C PHE A 22 0.12 -8.19 10.54
N ILE A 23 -0.40 -7.41 9.59
CA ILE A 23 -0.20 -5.95 9.56
C ILE A 23 -0.94 -5.27 10.71
N ILE A 24 -2.16 -5.71 11.03
CA ILE A 24 -2.89 -5.18 12.17
C ILE A 24 -2.12 -5.48 13.46
N GLY A 25 -1.57 -6.69 13.59
CA GLY A 25 -0.68 -7.05 14.70
C GLY A 25 0.58 -6.18 14.78
N GLU A 26 1.27 -5.97 13.66
CA GLU A 26 2.42 -5.07 13.54
C GLU A 26 2.07 -3.65 14.03
N VAL A 27 0.97 -3.08 13.52
CA VAL A 27 0.52 -1.73 13.87
C VAL A 27 0.21 -1.60 15.36
N ILE A 28 -0.43 -2.61 15.97
CA ILE A 28 -0.71 -2.59 17.42
C ILE A 28 0.60 -2.55 18.21
N LEU A 29 1.59 -3.38 17.85
CA LEU A 29 2.88 -3.41 18.53
C LEU A 29 3.65 -2.10 18.34
N GLU A 30 3.66 -1.54 17.12
CA GLU A 30 4.29 -0.22 16.85
C GLU A 30 3.67 0.89 17.69
N VAL A 31 2.34 0.88 17.87
CA VAL A 31 1.64 1.91 18.66
C VAL A 31 1.83 1.71 20.18
N ILE A 32 2.07 0.48 20.64
CA ILE A 32 2.35 0.18 22.06
C ILE A 32 3.77 0.63 22.47
N ILE A 33 4.74 0.63 21.56
CA ILE A 33 6.13 1.01 21.87
C ILE A 33 6.23 2.42 22.50
N PRO A 34 5.64 3.49 21.92
CA PRO A 34 5.63 4.82 22.54
C PRO A 34 4.95 4.86 23.92
N TYR A 35 3.90 4.06 24.10
CA TYR A 35 3.19 3.99 25.37
C TYR A 35 4.06 3.35 26.47
N LEU A 36 4.74 2.25 26.16
CA LEU A 36 5.70 1.62 27.06
C LEU A 36 6.93 2.52 27.31
N MET A 37 7.34 3.32 26.33
CA MET A 37 8.40 4.31 26.52
C MET A 37 8.00 5.42 27.49
N ALA A 38 6.77 5.92 27.42
CA ALA A 38 6.26 6.90 28.39
C ALA A 38 6.24 6.30 29.80
N ASP A 39 5.72 5.07 29.94
CA ASP A 39 5.70 4.37 31.23
C ASP A 39 7.10 4.10 31.79
N LEU A 40 8.09 3.80 30.93
CA LEU A 40 9.48 3.64 31.33
C LEU A 40 10.07 4.94 31.91
N ILE A 41 9.72 6.09 31.32
CA ILE A 41 10.17 7.39 31.81
C ILE A 41 9.48 7.72 33.14
N ASP A 42 8.14 7.69 33.18
CA ASP A 42 7.34 8.13 34.32
C ASP A 42 7.51 7.22 35.55
N ASN A 43 7.61 5.90 35.36
CA ASN A 43 7.68 4.93 36.45
C ASN A 43 9.08 4.35 36.69
N GLY A 44 9.98 4.46 35.72
CA GLY A 44 11.37 3.99 35.86
C GLY A 44 12.32 5.13 36.18
N VAL A 45 12.46 6.08 35.25
CA VAL A 45 13.46 7.15 35.34
C VAL A 45 13.11 8.15 36.46
N ASP A 46 11.87 8.63 36.51
CA ASP A 46 11.45 9.64 37.51
C ASP A 46 11.44 9.07 38.95
N LYS A 47 11.21 7.77 39.10
CA LYS A 47 11.24 7.07 40.40
C LYS A 47 12.61 6.48 40.76
N GLY A 48 13.56 6.49 39.84
CA GLY A 48 14.91 5.92 40.04
C GLY A 48 14.95 4.39 40.21
N ASP A 49 13.92 3.66 39.80
CA ASP A 49 13.88 2.19 39.94
C ASP A 49 14.58 1.51 38.76
N MET A 50 15.87 1.23 38.93
CA MET A 50 16.70 0.56 37.94
C MET A 50 16.18 -0.84 37.58
N ASN A 51 15.58 -1.58 38.52
CA ASN A 51 15.02 -2.90 38.24
C ASN A 51 13.77 -2.81 37.34
N TYR A 52 12.96 -1.76 37.52
CA TYR A 52 11.83 -1.48 36.64
C TYR A 52 12.28 -1.13 35.21
N ILE A 53 13.32 -0.29 35.09
CA ILE A 53 13.92 0.10 33.80
C ILE A 53 14.44 -1.13 33.05
N TRP A 54 15.19 -2.03 33.70
CA TRP A 54 15.71 -3.24 33.04
C TRP A 54 14.59 -4.18 32.58
N LYS A 55 13.54 -4.37 33.39
CA LYS A 55 12.39 -5.20 33.03
C LYS A 55 11.62 -4.61 31.85
N LEU A 56 11.26 -3.33 31.91
CA LEU A 56 10.55 -2.68 30.80
C LEU A 56 11.41 -2.54 29.55
N GLY A 57 12.70 -2.29 29.68
CA GLY A 57 13.65 -2.28 28.55
C GLY A 57 13.70 -3.62 27.83
N LEU A 58 13.70 -4.73 28.58
CA LEU A 58 13.63 -6.08 28.01
C LEU A 58 12.28 -6.32 27.33
N VAL A 59 11.18 -5.91 27.95
CA VAL A 59 9.84 -5.99 27.34
C VAL A 59 9.76 -5.18 26.04
N LEU A 60 10.28 -3.95 26.03
CA LEU A 60 10.36 -3.10 24.84
C LEU A 60 11.17 -3.76 23.72
N ALA A 61 12.32 -4.36 24.05
CA ALA A 61 13.13 -5.10 23.08
C ALA A 61 12.36 -6.30 22.50
N LEU A 62 11.66 -7.07 23.35
CA LEU A 62 10.82 -8.18 22.89
C LEU A 62 9.64 -7.72 22.01
N VAL A 63 8.98 -6.62 22.36
CA VAL A 63 7.89 -6.03 21.57
C VAL A 63 8.41 -5.53 20.22
N ALA A 64 9.57 -4.89 20.19
CA ALA A 64 10.20 -4.46 18.94
C ALA A 64 10.60 -5.64 18.05
N LEU A 65 11.17 -6.70 18.62
CA LEU A 65 11.49 -7.94 17.89
C LEU A 65 10.22 -8.62 17.38
N ALA A 66 9.17 -8.68 18.19
CA ALA A 66 7.88 -9.20 17.75
C ALA A 66 7.34 -8.36 16.58
N SER A 67 7.31 -7.03 16.68
CA SER A 67 6.88 -6.14 15.60
C SER A 67 7.65 -6.39 14.29
N LEU A 68 8.97 -6.57 14.38
CA LEU A 68 9.82 -6.89 13.24
C LEU A 68 9.45 -8.25 12.61
N VAL A 69 9.18 -9.28 13.41
CA VAL A 69 8.72 -10.59 12.92
C VAL A 69 7.35 -10.47 12.26
N PHE A 70 6.40 -9.75 12.87
CA PHE A 70 5.08 -9.50 12.28
C PHE A 70 5.18 -8.76 10.94
N SER A 71 6.04 -7.73 10.85
CA SER A 71 6.30 -6.97 9.62
C SER A 71 6.94 -7.84 8.53
N ALA A 72 7.90 -8.68 8.90
CA ALA A 72 8.57 -9.60 7.97
C ALA A 72 7.60 -10.67 7.45
N LEU A 73 6.77 -11.25 8.32
CA LEU A 73 5.74 -12.22 7.94
C LEU A 73 4.68 -11.57 7.05
N ALA A 74 4.18 -10.38 7.40
CA ALA A 74 3.27 -9.61 6.56
C ALA A 74 3.88 -9.34 5.17
N GLY A 75 5.15 -8.96 5.11
CA GLY A 75 5.88 -8.75 3.86
C GLY A 75 5.96 -10.03 3.02
N LYS A 76 6.31 -11.16 3.65
CA LYS A 76 6.42 -12.47 2.99
C LYS A 76 5.07 -12.95 2.46
N TYR A 77 4.04 -12.99 3.29
CA TYR A 77 2.70 -13.44 2.87
C TYR A 77 2.08 -12.51 1.84
N GLY A 78 2.30 -11.19 1.98
CA GLY A 78 1.84 -10.21 1.00
C GLY A 78 2.53 -10.38 -0.36
N ALA A 79 3.84 -10.59 -0.37
CA ALA A 79 4.59 -10.85 -1.61
C ALA A 79 4.16 -12.17 -2.26
N VAL A 80 3.98 -13.23 -1.48
CA VAL A 80 3.49 -14.54 -1.98
C VAL A 80 2.08 -14.42 -2.55
N ALA A 81 1.18 -13.71 -1.87
CA ALA A 81 -0.18 -13.48 -2.35
C ALA A 81 -0.19 -12.70 -3.67
N SER A 82 0.60 -11.62 -3.77
CA SER A 82 0.68 -10.81 -4.98
C SER A 82 1.34 -11.52 -6.15
N ALA A 83 2.46 -12.21 -5.93
CA ALA A 83 3.12 -12.99 -6.97
C ALA A 83 2.25 -14.16 -7.43
N GLY A 84 1.57 -14.83 -6.50
CA GLY A 84 0.62 -15.90 -6.80
C GLY A 84 -0.59 -15.43 -7.62
N PHE A 85 -1.16 -14.28 -7.24
CA PHE A 85 -2.19 -13.62 -8.02
C PHE A 85 -1.73 -13.28 -9.44
N ALA A 86 -0.52 -12.71 -9.58
CA ALA A 86 0.05 -12.34 -10.88
C ALA A 86 0.32 -13.57 -11.76
N LYS A 87 0.78 -14.69 -11.16
CA LYS A 87 0.96 -15.98 -11.84
C LYS A 87 -0.36 -16.47 -12.44
N ASN A 88 -1.43 -16.51 -11.64
CA ASN A 88 -2.74 -16.97 -12.08
C ASN A 88 -3.33 -16.05 -13.15
N LEU A 89 -3.20 -14.74 -12.98
CA LEU A 89 -3.67 -13.76 -13.94
C LEU A 89 -2.95 -13.90 -15.29
N ARG A 90 -1.61 -14.03 -15.27
CA ARG A 90 -0.81 -14.21 -16.48
C ARG A 90 -1.14 -15.52 -17.18
N HIS A 91 -1.36 -16.59 -16.42
CA HIS A 91 -1.78 -17.88 -16.94
C HIS A 91 -3.16 -17.79 -17.64
N ASP A 92 -4.18 -17.28 -16.95
CA ASP A 92 -5.53 -17.12 -17.51
C ASP A 92 -5.52 -16.23 -18.77
N MET A 93 -4.72 -15.15 -18.77
CA MET A 93 -4.55 -14.29 -19.94
C MET A 93 -3.86 -15.01 -21.11
N PHE A 94 -2.79 -15.75 -20.85
CA PHE A 94 -2.06 -16.48 -21.87
C PHE A 94 -2.94 -17.53 -22.57
N TYR A 95 -3.67 -18.34 -21.81
CA TYR A 95 -4.61 -19.32 -22.37
C TYR A 95 -5.75 -18.64 -23.14
N LYS A 96 -6.21 -17.46 -22.70
CA LYS A 96 -7.26 -16.74 -23.41
C LYS A 96 -6.77 -16.18 -24.75
N ILE A 97 -5.54 -15.68 -24.80
CA ILE A 97 -4.93 -15.16 -26.03
C ILE A 97 -4.72 -16.27 -27.05
N GLN A 98 -4.39 -17.50 -26.62
CA GLN A 98 -4.28 -18.65 -27.54
C GLN A 98 -5.61 -19.01 -28.22
N GLN A 99 -6.75 -18.68 -27.61
CA GLN A 99 -8.09 -18.91 -28.18
C GLN A 99 -8.58 -17.77 -29.08
N TYR A 100 -7.78 -16.71 -29.27
CA TYR A 100 -8.17 -15.60 -30.13
C TYR A 100 -8.07 -15.99 -31.60
N SER A 101 -9.08 -15.60 -32.37
CA SER A 101 -8.99 -15.61 -33.83
C SER A 101 -7.96 -14.57 -34.31
N PHE A 102 -7.44 -14.75 -35.53
CA PHE A 102 -6.53 -13.79 -36.14
C PHE A 102 -7.09 -12.35 -36.16
N ALA A 103 -8.39 -12.19 -36.44
CA ALA A 103 -9.07 -10.89 -36.37
C ALA A 103 -9.02 -10.23 -34.98
N ASN A 104 -9.03 -11.01 -33.90
CA ASN A 104 -8.90 -10.49 -32.54
C ASN A 104 -7.44 -10.12 -32.23
N ILE A 105 -6.47 -10.88 -32.73
CA ILE A 105 -5.04 -10.57 -32.57
C ILE A 105 -4.68 -9.29 -33.32
N ASP A 106 -5.16 -9.12 -34.55
CA ASP A 106 -4.94 -7.91 -35.34
C ASP A 106 -5.58 -6.67 -34.69
N LYS A 107 -6.77 -6.83 -34.11
CA LYS A 107 -7.45 -5.75 -33.38
C LYS A 107 -6.65 -5.27 -32.17
N PHE A 108 -6.03 -6.18 -31.41
CA PHE A 108 -5.26 -5.81 -30.23
C PHE A 108 -3.78 -5.55 -30.54
N SER A 109 -3.25 -5.97 -31.69
CA SER A 109 -1.82 -6.05 -31.99
C SER A 109 -1.04 -6.98 -31.05
N ALA A 110 -0.18 -7.81 -31.62
CA ALA A 110 0.69 -8.70 -30.85
C ALA A 110 1.55 -7.93 -29.82
N ALA A 111 2.03 -6.73 -30.18
CA ALA A 111 2.83 -5.88 -29.30
C ALA A 111 2.04 -5.41 -28.06
N SER A 112 0.76 -5.02 -28.22
CA SER A 112 -0.08 -4.63 -27.07
C SER A 112 -0.41 -5.82 -26.17
N LEU A 113 -0.63 -7.01 -26.76
CA LEU A 113 -0.90 -8.21 -25.98
C LEU A 113 0.31 -8.59 -25.10
N VAL A 114 1.54 -8.42 -25.62
CA VAL A 114 2.77 -8.62 -24.84
C VAL A 114 2.86 -7.62 -23.68
N THR A 115 2.67 -6.32 -23.93
CA THR A 115 2.75 -5.30 -22.85
C THR A 115 1.67 -5.48 -21.79
N ARG A 116 0.46 -5.93 -22.18
CA ARG A 116 -0.62 -6.29 -21.25
C ARG A 116 -0.27 -7.50 -20.38
N MET A 117 0.43 -8.51 -20.92
CA MET A 117 0.83 -9.70 -20.15
C MET A 117 2.05 -9.47 -19.24
N THR A 118 2.85 -8.43 -19.51
CA THR A 118 4.06 -8.12 -18.75
C THR A 118 3.84 -6.92 -17.83
N THR A 119 3.80 -5.72 -18.39
CA THR A 119 3.75 -4.45 -17.65
C THR A 119 2.45 -4.29 -16.91
N ASP A 120 1.30 -4.52 -17.55
CA ASP A 120 0.01 -4.33 -16.88
C ASP A 120 -0.19 -5.34 -15.76
N VAL A 121 0.14 -6.62 -15.97
CA VAL A 121 0.10 -7.64 -14.90
C VAL A 121 0.99 -7.24 -13.72
N THR A 122 2.17 -6.69 -13.97
CA THR A 122 3.08 -6.22 -12.91
C THR A 122 2.52 -5.00 -12.18
N ASN A 123 1.89 -4.07 -12.89
CA ASN A 123 1.21 -2.92 -12.27
C ASN A 123 0.03 -3.36 -11.39
N VAL A 124 -0.76 -4.35 -11.84
CA VAL A 124 -1.85 -4.91 -11.03
C VAL A 124 -1.28 -5.69 -9.83
N GLN A 125 -0.18 -6.42 -9.99
CA GLN A 125 0.53 -7.08 -8.89
C GLN A 125 0.96 -6.07 -7.81
N ASN A 126 1.61 -4.99 -8.20
CA ASN A 126 2.05 -3.93 -7.29
C ASN A 126 0.86 -3.24 -6.61
N SER A 127 -0.20 -2.96 -7.38
CA SER A 127 -1.44 -2.38 -6.86
C SER A 127 -2.08 -3.29 -5.81
N TYR A 128 -2.14 -4.59 -6.08
CA TYR A 128 -2.67 -5.58 -5.13
C TYR A 128 -1.80 -5.68 -3.87
N GLN A 129 -0.47 -5.63 -4.01
CA GLN A 129 0.44 -5.55 -2.86
C GLN A 129 0.22 -4.29 -2.02
N MET A 130 0.02 -3.13 -2.65
CA MET A 130 -0.31 -1.88 -1.95
C MET A 130 -1.65 -1.97 -1.22
N ILE A 131 -2.67 -2.57 -1.84
CA ILE A 131 -3.98 -2.75 -1.20
C ILE A 131 -3.85 -3.66 0.02
N LEU A 132 -3.18 -4.80 -0.10
CA LEU A 132 -2.99 -5.70 1.04
C LEU A 132 -2.17 -5.09 2.15
N ARG A 133 -1.21 -4.21 1.82
CA ARG A 133 -0.25 -3.70 2.79
C ARG A 133 -0.58 -2.31 3.31
N MET A 134 -0.54 -1.32 2.42
CA MET A 134 -0.67 0.08 2.78
C MET A 134 -2.12 0.48 3.05
N ALA A 135 -3.09 -0.07 2.31
CA ALA A 135 -4.49 0.28 2.50
C ALA A 135 -5.07 -0.25 3.83
N PHE A 136 -4.48 -1.30 4.42
CA PHE A 136 -4.80 -1.73 5.78
C PHE A 136 -3.94 -1.01 6.81
N ARG A 137 -2.61 -0.89 6.61
CA ARG A 137 -1.72 -0.27 7.60
C ARG A 137 -2.14 1.16 7.95
N ALA A 138 -2.34 2.02 6.94
CA ALA A 138 -2.58 3.44 7.16
C ALA A 138 -3.85 3.75 8.02
N PRO A 139 -5.05 3.24 7.67
CA PRO A 139 -6.24 3.53 8.47
C PRO A 139 -6.19 2.90 9.86
N PHE A 140 -5.67 1.66 9.99
CA PHE A 140 -5.54 1.04 11.30
C PHE A 140 -4.54 1.76 12.18
N MET A 141 -3.41 2.22 11.62
CA MET A 141 -2.42 3.02 12.36
C MET A 141 -3.04 4.33 12.84
N MET A 142 -3.79 5.03 11.99
CA MET A 142 -4.53 6.23 12.38
C MET A 142 -5.51 5.95 13.52
N ILE A 143 -6.31 4.89 13.42
CA ILE A 143 -7.31 4.53 14.44
C ILE A 143 -6.64 4.15 15.77
N PHE A 144 -5.64 3.27 15.77
CA PHE A 144 -4.96 2.83 16.99
C PHE A 144 -4.16 3.95 17.65
N ALA A 145 -3.44 4.76 16.87
CA ALA A 145 -2.73 5.92 17.40
C ALA A 145 -3.70 6.91 18.05
N MET A 146 -4.87 7.13 17.44
CA MET A 146 -5.91 8.00 18.00
C MET A 146 -6.44 7.45 19.32
N ILE A 147 -6.80 6.16 19.37
CA ILE A 147 -7.29 5.49 20.59
C ILE A 147 -6.26 5.59 21.72
N MET A 148 -4.98 5.32 21.42
CA MET A 148 -3.93 5.42 22.43
C MET A 148 -3.66 6.86 22.86
N SER A 149 -3.71 7.82 21.94
CA SER A 149 -3.58 9.24 22.29
C SER A 149 -4.64 9.64 23.32
N PHE A 150 -5.91 9.27 23.08
CA PHE A 150 -7.01 9.53 24.02
C PHE A 150 -6.81 8.86 25.39
N ARG A 151 -6.19 7.67 25.42
CA ARG A 151 -5.86 6.99 26.67
C ARG A 151 -4.73 7.65 27.45
N VAL A 152 -3.74 8.22 26.76
CA VAL A 152 -2.64 8.95 27.41
C VAL A 152 -3.14 10.27 27.98
N ASN A 153 -3.80 11.10 27.16
CA ASN A 153 -4.38 12.36 27.62
C ASN A 153 -5.52 12.83 26.72
N ALA A 154 -6.74 12.76 27.23
CA ALA A 154 -7.93 13.17 26.48
C ALA A 154 -7.94 14.67 26.12
N SER A 155 -7.34 15.54 26.95
CA SER A 155 -7.31 16.98 26.72
C SER A 155 -6.37 17.36 25.57
N LEU A 156 -5.20 16.73 25.49
CA LEU A 156 -4.26 16.92 24.37
C LEU A 156 -4.76 16.27 23.07
N SER A 157 -5.48 15.16 23.18
CA SER A 157 -6.00 14.41 22.03
C SER A 157 -6.98 15.20 21.16
N TRP A 158 -7.74 16.12 21.76
CA TRP A 158 -8.63 17.02 21.02
C TRP A 158 -7.90 17.85 19.97
N ILE A 159 -6.63 18.21 20.21
CA ILE A 159 -5.81 18.92 19.22
C ILE A 159 -5.64 18.07 17.97
N PHE A 160 -5.33 16.78 18.11
CA PHE A 160 -5.19 15.87 16.96
C PHE A 160 -6.52 15.68 16.21
N VAL A 161 -7.65 15.58 16.92
CA VAL A 161 -8.99 15.48 16.30
C VAL A 161 -9.27 16.67 15.40
N ILE A 162 -8.86 17.87 15.79
CA ILE A 162 -9.08 19.11 15.02
C ILE A 162 -8.04 19.24 13.91
N PHE A 163 -6.79 18.84 14.15
CA PHE A 163 -5.72 18.93 13.14
C PHE A 163 -5.90 17.97 11.97
N ILE A 164 -6.37 16.74 12.21
CA ILE A 164 -6.61 15.73 11.15
C ILE A 164 -7.51 16.28 10.02
N PRO A 165 -8.71 16.83 10.29
CA PRO A 165 -9.59 17.37 9.25
C PRO A 165 -9.01 18.63 8.61
N ILE A 166 -8.26 19.47 9.34
CA ILE A 166 -7.58 20.64 8.75
C ILE A 166 -6.56 20.19 7.70
N ILE A 167 -5.72 19.21 8.04
CA ILE A 167 -4.74 18.64 7.10
C ILE A 167 -5.45 17.97 5.92
N ALA A 168 -6.51 17.20 6.19
CA ALA A 168 -7.29 16.55 5.14
C ALA A 168 -7.92 17.58 4.17
N LEU A 169 -8.43 18.69 4.70
CA LEU A 169 -8.99 19.78 3.91
C LEU A 169 -7.90 20.50 3.10
N ALA A 170 -6.75 20.80 3.70
CA ALA A 170 -5.62 21.40 3.00
C ALA A 170 -5.12 20.50 1.85
N LEU A 171 -4.98 19.19 2.09
CA LEU A 171 -4.64 18.22 1.04
C LEU A 171 -5.72 18.14 -0.03
N GLY A 172 -7.00 18.14 0.35
CA GLY A 172 -8.13 18.16 -0.58
C GLY A 172 -8.12 19.38 -1.50
N ILE A 173 -7.77 20.56 -0.95
CA ILE A 173 -7.59 21.79 -1.71
C ILE A 173 -6.43 21.64 -2.71
N ILE A 174 -5.26 21.19 -2.24
CA ILE A 174 -4.09 20.99 -3.10
C ILE A 174 -4.43 20.05 -4.27
N ILE A 175 -5.08 18.91 -3.98
CA ILE A 175 -5.48 17.94 -5.01
C ILE A 175 -6.44 18.59 -6.01
N LYS A 176 -7.44 19.35 -5.55
CA LYS A 176 -8.41 20.03 -6.41
C LYS A 176 -7.73 21.02 -7.37
N PHE A 177 -6.67 21.70 -6.95
CA PHE A 177 -5.92 22.62 -7.79
C PHE A 177 -4.87 21.92 -8.67
N ALA A 178 -4.20 20.90 -8.17
CA ALA A 178 -3.16 20.18 -8.89
C ALA A 178 -3.74 19.28 -9.99
N HIS A 179 -4.84 18.57 -9.74
CA HIS A 179 -5.45 17.63 -10.69
C HIS A 179 -5.78 18.24 -12.08
N PRO A 180 -6.41 19.42 -12.19
CA PRO A 180 -6.64 20.03 -13.50
C PRO A 180 -5.34 20.48 -14.18
N VAL A 181 -4.32 20.89 -13.44
CA VAL A 181 -3.00 21.25 -14.00
C VAL A 181 -2.34 20.01 -14.62
N PHE A 182 -2.30 18.89 -13.88
CA PHE A 182 -1.80 17.61 -14.40
C PHE A 182 -2.56 17.19 -15.67
N THR A 183 -3.89 17.30 -15.67
CA THR A 183 -4.72 16.96 -16.85
C THR A 183 -4.39 17.82 -18.07
N ARG A 184 -4.11 19.12 -17.88
CA ARG A 184 -3.66 19.99 -18.99
C ARG A 184 -2.26 19.64 -19.48
N VAL A 185 -1.36 19.28 -18.58
CA VAL A 185 0.01 18.87 -18.90
C VAL A 185 0.00 17.59 -19.74
N PHE A 186 -0.80 16.58 -19.37
CA PHE A 186 -0.95 15.36 -20.17
C PHE A 186 -1.42 15.65 -21.60
N LYS A 187 -2.43 16.51 -21.79
CA LYS A 187 -2.88 16.91 -23.14
C LYS A 187 -1.79 17.60 -23.96
N LYS A 188 -0.92 18.39 -23.34
CA LYS A 188 0.22 19.04 -24.03
C LYS A 188 1.30 18.02 -24.41
N TYR A 189 1.61 17.08 -23.52
CA TYR A 189 2.53 15.98 -23.83
C TYR A 189 2.03 15.13 -24.99
N ASP A 190 0.75 14.78 -25.02
CA ASP A 190 0.16 14.01 -26.12
C ASP A 190 0.27 14.76 -27.46
N LYS A 191 0.00 16.07 -27.46
CA LYS A 191 0.16 16.90 -28.67
C LYS A 191 1.61 16.97 -29.13
N LEU A 192 2.56 17.14 -28.20
CA LEU A 192 3.99 17.17 -28.52
C LEU A 192 4.43 15.84 -29.15
N ASN A 193 4.04 14.71 -28.55
CA ASN A 193 4.35 13.39 -29.08
C ASN A 193 3.77 13.16 -30.48
N ASN A 194 2.53 13.59 -30.73
CA ASN A 194 1.93 13.48 -32.07
C ASN A 194 2.73 14.29 -33.10
N VAL A 195 3.11 15.53 -32.79
CA VAL A 195 3.91 16.37 -33.71
C VAL A 195 5.29 15.76 -33.97
N VAL A 196 5.94 15.20 -32.94
CA VAL A 196 7.23 14.52 -33.10
C VAL A 196 7.07 13.25 -33.95
N GLN A 197 6.01 12.47 -33.74
CA GLN A 197 5.72 11.29 -34.57
C GLN A 197 5.40 11.66 -36.02
N GLU A 198 4.65 12.73 -36.27
CA GLU A 198 4.37 13.25 -37.61
C GLU A 198 5.65 13.72 -38.30
N ASN A 199 6.52 14.48 -37.62
CA ASN A 199 7.80 14.90 -38.18
C ASN A 199 8.73 13.72 -38.49
N LEU A 200 8.74 12.68 -37.64
CA LEU A 200 9.51 11.46 -37.89
C LEU A 200 8.97 10.67 -39.10
N HIS A 201 7.65 10.61 -39.30
CA HIS A 201 7.06 9.99 -40.49
C HIS A 201 7.28 10.84 -41.75
N GLY A 202 7.19 12.17 -41.61
CA GLY A 202 7.38 13.14 -42.68
C GLY A 202 8.83 13.38 -43.07
N ILE A 203 9.81 12.81 -42.38
CA ILE A 203 11.24 13.05 -42.64
C ILE A 203 11.70 12.58 -44.04
N ARG A 204 10.88 11.78 -44.73
CA ARG A 204 11.12 11.29 -46.10
C ARG A 204 10.24 11.94 -47.18
N VAL A 205 9.34 12.87 -46.80
CA VAL A 205 8.50 13.65 -47.72
C VAL A 205 9.08 15.06 -47.82
#